data_AF-A0A2A2JTM2-F1
#
_entry.id   AF-A0A2A2JTM2-F1
#
_cell.length_a   1.000
_cell.length_b   1.000
_cell.length_c   1.000
_cell.angle_alpha   90.00
_cell.angle_beta   90.00
_cell.angle_gamma   90.00
#
_symmetry.space_group_name_H-M   'P 1'
#
loop_
_entity.id
_entity.type
_entity.pdbx_description
1 polymer ?
#
loop_
_entity_poly.entity_id
_entity_poly.type
_entity_poly.pdbx_seq_one_letter_code
_entity_poly.pdbx_strand_id
1 'polypeptide(L)'
;MSSFWVLVSLTTFVVGPLNLIDAAPDSMIRHFVINETASMQKAFDQMPKECTKNGKTFKEGESFEFGNLRYKCQKYGVYSIEGCQTDDKKPIALGESTVINDVKHQCLSVGNSIHYRQTPSLKTVNIPEGWTVIDGGSNKIPNTNATVITRILMFNAIPGQHQRQRN
;
A
#
# COMPACT_ATOMS: atom_id res chain seq x y z
N MET A 1 51.92 -17.33 39.06
CA MET A 1 50.85 -17.93 39.90
C MET A 1 50.74 -17.13 41.18
N SER A 2 49.51 -16.96 41.67
CA SER A 2 49.09 -16.46 43.00
C SER A 2 48.33 -15.13 43.00
N SER A 3 47.08 -15.28 42.57
CA SER A 3 45.82 -14.75 43.12
C SER A 3 45.83 -13.53 44.05
N PHE A 4 45.12 -12.50 43.58
CA PHE A 4 44.61 -11.34 44.31
C PHE A 4 43.49 -11.74 45.27
N TRP A 5 43.48 -11.13 46.47
CA TRP A 5 42.27 -10.98 47.29
C TRP A 5 41.88 -9.50 47.29
N VAL A 6 40.72 -9.21 46.73
CA VAL A 6 40.10 -7.87 46.74
C VAL A 6 39.31 -7.74 48.04
N LEU A 7 39.72 -6.81 48.91
CA LEU A 7 38.90 -6.34 50.02
C LEU A 7 37.92 -5.29 49.48
N VAL A 8 36.62 -5.62 49.52
CA VAL A 8 35.53 -4.70 49.19
C VAL A 8 35.37 -3.71 50.35
N SER A 9 35.74 -2.45 50.11
CA SER A 9 35.49 -1.35 51.05
C SER A 9 34.08 -0.80 50.83
N LEU A 10 33.26 -0.87 51.88
CA LEU A 10 31.92 -0.31 51.93
C LEU A 10 32.02 1.21 52.16
N THR A 11 32.04 2.02 51.11
CA THR A 11 31.90 3.48 51.25
C THR A 11 30.44 3.87 51.11
N THR A 12 29.83 4.26 52.22
CA THR A 12 28.51 4.88 52.27
C THR A 12 28.58 6.31 51.71
N PHE A 13 27.93 6.55 50.57
CA PHE A 13 27.76 7.91 50.04
C PHE A 13 26.51 8.54 50.65
N VAL A 14 26.71 9.59 51.45
CA VAL A 14 25.63 10.48 51.92
C VAL A 14 25.34 11.46 50.79
N VAL A 15 24.15 11.37 50.19
CA VAL A 15 23.68 12.33 49.18
C VAL A 15 22.82 13.38 49.89
N GLY A 16 23.34 14.60 50.03
CA GLY A 16 22.54 15.78 50.41
C GLY A 16 21.86 16.41 49.17
N PRO A 17 20.75 17.15 49.33
CA PRO A 17 20.02 17.69 48.19
C PRO A 17 20.66 18.99 47.70
N LEU A 18 21.06 19.03 46.43
CA LEU A 18 21.35 20.28 45.71
C LEU A 18 20.10 20.67 44.92
N ASN A 19 19.34 21.60 45.48
CA ASN A 19 18.35 22.36 44.72
C ASN A 19 19.09 23.37 43.85
N LEU A 20 19.02 23.22 42.53
CA LEU A 20 19.16 24.33 41.60
C LEU A 20 17.97 24.29 40.65
N ILE A 21 17.11 25.29 40.80
CA ILE A 21 16.01 25.62 39.91
C ILE A 21 16.65 26.39 38.76
N ASP A 22 16.64 25.83 37.56
CA ASP A 22 16.76 26.60 36.32
C ASP A 22 15.55 26.28 35.45
N ALA A 23 14.77 27.33 35.20
CA ALA A 23 13.56 27.30 34.42
C ALA A 23 13.89 27.15 32.94
N ALA A 24 13.36 26.11 32.30
CA ALA A 24 13.28 25.98 30.85
C ALA A 24 11.78 25.94 30.45
N PRO A 25 11.40 26.55 29.30
CA PRO A 25 10.02 26.81 28.98
C PRO A 25 9.26 25.50 28.70
N ASP A 26 8.02 25.52 29.16
CA ASP A 26 7.00 24.47 29.13
C ASP A 26 6.83 23.87 27.71
N SER A 27 7.61 22.84 27.40
CA SER A 27 7.35 21.93 26.29
C SER A 27 6.24 21.00 26.73
N MET A 28 5.00 21.38 26.43
CA MET A 28 3.82 20.54 26.66
C MET A 28 3.77 19.37 25.67
N ILE A 29 4.81 18.51 25.62
CA ILE A 29 4.62 17.13 25.20
C ILE A 29 4.00 16.42 26.39
N ARG A 30 2.67 16.42 26.44
CA ARG A 30 1.92 15.52 27.33
C ARG A 30 2.30 14.08 26.96
N HIS A 31 3.26 13.54 27.68
CA HIS A 31 3.43 12.10 27.78
C HIS A 31 2.19 11.59 28.51
N PHE A 32 1.19 11.17 27.75
CA PHE A 32 0.13 10.34 28.30
C PHE A 32 0.75 8.98 28.63
N VAL A 33 1.28 8.87 29.85
CA VAL A 33 1.60 7.56 30.43
C VAL A 33 0.26 6.88 30.69
N ILE A 34 -0.17 6.04 29.76
CA ILE A 34 -1.39 5.23 29.90
C ILE A 34 -1.08 4.12 30.91
N ASN A 35 -1.21 4.42 32.19
CA ASN A 35 -1.08 3.42 33.25
C ASN A 35 -2.41 2.65 33.38
N GLU A 36 -2.82 1.96 32.31
CA GLU A 36 -3.95 1.01 32.29
C GLU A 36 -4.13 0.41 30.88
N THR A 37 -3.45 -0.70 30.59
CA THR A 37 -3.70 -1.48 29.36
C THR A 37 -5.15 -1.98 29.28
N ALA A 38 -5.78 -2.21 30.44
CA ALA A 38 -7.17 -2.65 30.59
C ALA A 38 -8.21 -1.66 30.01
N SER A 39 -7.93 -0.36 30.06
CA SER A 39 -8.87 0.69 29.67
C SER A 39 -8.97 0.82 28.15
N MET A 40 -7.86 0.59 27.44
CA MET A 40 -7.85 0.50 25.98
C MET A 40 -8.56 -0.75 25.47
N GLN A 41 -8.38 -1.90 26.13
CA GLN A 41 -9.04 -3.15 25.74
C GLN A 41 -10.57 -3.08 25.85
N LYS A 42 -11.09 -2.45 26.91
CA LYS A 42 -12.54 -2.18 27.03
C LYS A 42 -13.08 -1.32 25.88
N ALA A 43 -12.30 -0.34 25.42
CA ALA A 43 -12.69 0.48 24.26
C ALA A 43 -12.69 -0.33 22.95
N PHE A 44 -11.71 -1.22 22.76
CA PHE A 44 -11.68 -2.15 21.62
C PHE A 44 -12.85 -3.14 21.62
N ASP A 45 -13.30 -3.59 22.80
CA ASP A 45 -14.45 -4.50 22.94
C ASP A 45 -15.80 -3.84 22.64
N GLN A 46 -15.90 -2.51 22.79
CA GLN A 46 -17.09 -1.74 22.46
C GLN A 46 -17.22 -1.43 20.96
N MET A 47 -16.15 -1.62 20.19
CA MET A 47 -16.20 -1.41 18.74
C MET A 47 -16.97 -2.53 18.03
N PRO A 48 -17.68 -2.21 16.94
CA PRO A 48 -18.41 -3.21 16.19
C PRO A 48 -17.47 -4.29 15.66
N LYS A 49 -17.88 -5.55 15.72
CA LYS A 49 -17.13 -6.67 15.11
C LYS A 49 -17.54 -6.95 13.67
N GLU A 50 -18.68 -6.39 13.28
CA GLU A 50 -19.29 -6.56 11.96
C GLU A 50 -19.12 -5.29 11.13
N CYS A 51 -18.91 -5.46 9.84
CA CYS A 51 -18.81 -4.36 8.89
C CYS A 51 -20.17 -4.10 8.25
N THR A 52 -20.56 -2.84 8.10
CA THR A 52 -21.78 -2.47 7.36
C THR A 52 -21.42 -1.78 6.06
N LYS A 53 -21.91 -2.31 4.94
CA LYS A 53 -21.76 -1.67 3.62
C LYS A 53 -23.04 -1.82 2.80
N ASN A 54 -23.54 -0.70 2.29
CA ASN A 54 -24.78 -0.64 1.49
C ASN A 54 -25.98 -1.32 2.16
N GLY A 55 -26.12 -1.12 3.47
CA GLY A 55 -27.21 -1.68 4.27
C GLY A 55 -27.08 -3.18 4.60
N LYS A 56 -26.00 -3.85 4.17
CA LYS A 56 -25.71 -5.24 4.54
C LYS A 56 -24.62 -5.30 5.60
N THR A 57 -24.76 -6.24 6.55
CA THR A 57 -23.76 -6.54 7.58
C THR A 57 -22.95 -7.77 7.21
N PHE A 58 -21.66 -7.73 7.50
CA PHE A 58 -20.67 -8.78 7.21
C PHE A 58 -19.86 -9.08 8.46
N LYS A 59 -19.52 -10.36 8.67
CA LYS A 59 -18.76 -10.80 9.85
C LYS A 59 -17.28 -10.57 9.68
N GLU A 60 -16.54 -10.48 10.79
CA GLU A 60 -15.08 -10.43 10.78
C GLU A 60 -14.49 -11.57 9.92
N GLY A 61 -13.55 -11.23 9.03
CA GLY A 61 -12.89 -12.16 8.12
C GLY A 61 -13.69 -12.48 6.85
N GLU A 62 -14.97 -12.12 6.80
CA GLU A 62 -15.82 -12.35 5.63
C GLU A 62 -15.36 -11.49 4.45
N SER A 63 -15.21 -12.12 3.29
CA SER A 63 -14.91 -11.43 2.04
C SER A 63 -16.19 -11.21 1.25
N PHE A 64 -16.39 -10.00 0.77
CA PHE A 64 -17.58 -9.60 0.04
C PHE A 64 -17.25 -8.68 -1.13
N GLU A 65 -18.17 -8.58 -2.07
CA GLU A 65 -17.94 -7.89 -3.33
C GLU A 65 -18.96 -6.77 -3.52
N PHE A 66 -18.49 -5.63 -4.03
CA PHE A 66 -19.39 -4.58 -4.49
C PHE A 66 -18.85 -3.99 -5.80
N GLY A 67 -19.63 -4.16 -6.87
CA GLY A 67 -19.18 -3.89 -8.24
C GLY A 67 -18.00 -4.78 -8.60
N ASN A 68 -16.92 -4.15 -9.07
CA ASN A 68 -15.66 -4.83 -9.40
C ASN A 68 -14.63 -4.80 -8.26
N LEU A 69 -15.00 -4.34 -7.06
CA LEU A 69 -14.10 -4.30 -5.90
C LEU A 69 -14.39 -5.44 -4.93
N ARG A 70 -13.31 -6.05 -4.44
CA ARG A 70 -13.33 -7.12 -3.43
C ARG A 70 -12.89 -6.55 -2.09
N TYR A 71 -13.71 -6.78 -1.08
CA TYR A 71 -13.52 -6.28 0.27
C TYR A 71 -13.35 -7.45 1.24
N LYS A 72 -12.73 -7.17 2.38
CA LYS A 72 -12.68 -8.08 3.52
C LYS A 72 -13.02 -7.32 4.78
N CYS A 73 -13.99 -7.83 5.53
CA CYS A 73 -14.31 -7.28 6.83
C CYS A 73 -13.19 -7.61 7.81
N GLN A 74 -12.67 -6.59 8.48
CA GLN A 74 -11.63 -6.69 9.48
C GLN A 74 -12.24 -6.50 10.88
N LYS A 75 -11.40 -6.61 11.90
CA LYS A 75 -11.77 -6.26 13.26
C LYS A 75 -12.22 -4.80 13.36
N TYR A 76 -13.03 -4.52 14.35
CA TYR A 76 -13.50 -3.16 14.68
C TYR A 76 -14.43 -2.56 13.60
N GLY A 77 -15.05 -3.39 12.77
CA GLY A 77 -16.07 -2.99 11.79
C GLY A 77 -15.50 -2.22 10.60
N VAL A 78 -14.18 -2.20 10.48
CA VAL A 78 -13.46 -1.63 9.34
C VAL A 78 -13.32 -2.70 8.25
N TYR A 79 -13.36 -2.32 6.99
CA TYR A 79 -13.10 -3.24 5.88
C TYR A 79 -11.84 -2.82 5.10
N SER A 80 -11.06 -3.80 4.64
CA SER A 80 -9.96 -3.61 3.69
C SER A 80 -10.42 -3.89 2.26
N ILE A 81 -9.76 -3.30 1.27
CA ILE A 81 -9.92 -3.65 -0.14
C ILE A 81 -8.85 -4.68 -0.46
N GLU A 82 -9.24 -5.89 -0.86
CA GLU A 82 -8.32 -6.99 -1.18
C GLU A 82 -7.88 -6.96 -2.66
N GLY A 83 -8.68 -6.32 -3.51
CA GLY A 83 -8.42 -6.26 -4.94
C GLY A 83 -9.65 -5.93 -5.75
N CYS A 84 -9.57 -6.24 -7.02
CA CYS A 84 -10.67 -6.13 -7.97
C CYS A 84 -11.11 -7.51 -8.45
N GLN A 85 -12.16 -7.54 -9.25
CA GLN A 85 -12.58 -8.71 -9.99
C GLN A 85 -13.03 -8.36 -11.40
N THR A 86 -12.82 -9.30 -12.31
CA THR A 86 -13.38 -9.23 -13.66
C THR A 86 -14.89 -9.48 -13.63
N ASP A 87 -15.52 -9.25 -14.78
CA ASP A 87 -16.96 -9.50 -14.94
C ASP A 87 -17.27 -11.00 -14.76
N ASP A 88 -16.33 -11.88 -15.13
CA ASP A 88 -16.34 -13.33 -14.89
C ASP A 88 -15.98 -13.72 -13.44
N LYS A 89 -16.01 -12.77 -12.50
CA LYS A 89 -15.69 -12.99 -11.08
C LYS A 89 -14.26 -13.49 -10.80
N LYS A 90 -13.34 -13.32 -11.75
CA LYS A 90 -11.94 -13.68 -11.54
C LYS A 90 -11.25 -12.61 -10.70
N PRO A 91 -10.59 -12.97 -9.59
CA PRO A 91 -9.92 -12.00 -8.73
C PRO A 91 -8.66 -11.42 -9.41
N ILE A 92 -8.39 -10.15 -9.14
CA ILE A 92 -7.17 -9.42 -9.54
C ILE A 92 -6.63 -8.72 -8.28
N ALA A 93 -5.37 -8.93 -7.94
CA ALA A 93 -4.80 -8.26 -6.77
C ALA A 93 -4.60 -6.75 -7.01
N LEU A 94 -4.45 -5.98 -5.94
CA LEU A 94 -4.15 -4.55 -6.04
C LEU A 94 -2.84 -4.31 -6.80
N GLY A 95 -2.86 -3.38 -7.74
CA GLY A 95 -1.73 -3.07 -8.60
C GLY A 95 -1.55 -4.01 -9.79
N GLU A 96 -2.26 -5.15 -9.83
CA GLU A 96 -2.11 -6.11 -10.90
C GLU A 96 -2.97 -5.80 -12.13
N SER A 97 -2.60 -6.46 -13.23
CA SER A 97 -3.41 -6.51 -14.43
C SER A 97 -3.38 -7.88 -15.07
N THR A 98 -4.49 -8.28 -15.67
CA THR A 98 -4.63 -9.55 -16.39
C THR A 98 -5.29 -9.30 -17.74
N VAL A 99 -4.98 -10.15 -18.72
CA VAL A 99 -5.57 -10.08 -20.06
C VAL A 99 -6.48 -11.29 -20.23
N ILE A 100 -7.76 -11.04 -20.51
CA ILE A 100 -8.79 -12.05 -20.76
C ILE A 100 -9.57 -11.58 -21.97
N ASN A 101 -9.76 -12.46 -22.97
CA ASN A 101 -10.53 -12.15 -24.19
C ASN A 101 -10.10 -10.82 -24.86
N ASP A 102 -8.79 -10.62 -25.00
CA ASP A 102 -8.19 -9.40 -25.57
C ASP A 102 -8.56 -8.09 -24.84
N VAL A 103 -9.02 -8.18 -23.61
CA VAL A 103 -9.24 -7.03 -22.71
C VAL A 103 -8.25 -7.11 -21.56
N LYS A 104 -7.52 -6.03 -21.33
CA LYS A 104 -6.65 -5.84 -20.18
C LYS A 104 -7.50 -5.29 -19.04
N HIS A 105 -7.68 -6.11 -18.03
CA HIS A 105 -8.34 -5.76 -16.77
C HIS A 105 -7.27 -5.33 -15.77
N GLN A 106 -7.42 -4.15 -15.17
CA GLN A 106 -6.44 -3.56 -14.25
C GLN A 106 -7.09 -3.18 -12.94
N CYS A 107 -6.41 -3.44 -11.82
CA CYS A 107 -6.79 -2.98 -10.50
C CYS A 107 -5.79 -1.94 -10.01
N LEU A 108 -6.07 -0.67 -10.26
CA LEU A 108 -5.12 0.43 -10.04
C LEU A 108 -5.29 1.02 -8.65
N SER A 109 -4.18 1.15 -7.91
CA SER A 109 -4.12 1.95 -6.69
C SER A 109 -3.57 3.33 -7.04
N VAL A 110 -4.42 4.36 -6.97
CA VAL A 110 -4.05 5.75 -7.26
C VAL A 110 -4.28 6.58 -6.00
N GLY A 111 -3.19 6.95 -5.34
CA GLY A 111 -3.26 7.57 -4.01
C GLY A 111 -3.93 6.66 -2.99
N ASN A 112 -5.03 7.13 -2.40
CA ASN A 112 -5.84 6.36 -1.43
C ASN A 112 -7.08 5.71 -2.07
N SER A 113 -7.21 5.73 -3.39
CA SER A 113 -8.37 5.19 -4.11
C SER A 113 -7.99 3.99 -4.97
N ILE A 114 -8.87 2.99 -5.01
CA ILE A 114 -8.72 1.81 -5.87
C ILE A 114 -9.70 1.91 -7.03
N HIS A 115 -9.18 1.74 -8.25
CA HIS A 115 -9.93 1.85 -9.49
C HIS A 115 -9.81 0.58 -10.33
N TYR A 116 -10.94 0.01 -10.72
CA TYR A 116 -10.99 -1.03 -11.74
C TYR A 116 -11.08 -0.39 -13.13
N ARG A 117 -10.20 -0.79 -14.06
CA ARG A 117 -10.15 -0.27 -15.42
C ARG A 117 -10.07 -1.41 -16.43
N GLN A 118 -10.87 -1.32 -17.49
CA GLN A 118 -10.79 -2.19 -18.65
C GLN A 118 -10.26 -1.41 -19.85
N THR A 119 -9.32 -2.00 -20.58
CA THR A 119 -8.79 -1.45 -21.83
C THR A 119 -8.56 -2.56 -22.84
N PRO A 120 -8.67 -2.30 -24.15
CA PRO A 120 -8.27 -3.29 -25.15
C PRO A 120 -6.80 -3.67 -24.97
N SER A 121 -6.51 -4.97 -24.99
CA SER A 121 -5.15 -5.50 -24.99
C SER A 121 -4.56 -5.35 -26.38
N LEU A 122 -3.45 -4.61 -26.49
CA LEU A 122 -2.75 -4.42 -27.75
C LEU A 122 -2.00 -5.68 -28.27
N LYS A 123 -2.24 -6.86 -27.70
CA LYS A 123 -1.59 -8.11 -28.15
C LYS A 123 -1.87 -8.42 -29.63
N THR A 124 -2.92 -7.83 -30.20
CA THR A 124 -3.28 -7.97 -31.63
C THR A 124 -2.55 -6.98 -32.54
N VAL A 125 -1.79 -6.00 -32.02
CA VAL A 125 -0.91 -5.19 -32.84
C VAL A 125 0.43 -5.93 -32.91
N ASN A 126 0.77 -6.46 -34.09
CA ASN A 126 2.10 -7.02 -34.38
C ASN A 126 3.17 -5.92 -34.18
N ILE A 127 3.58 -5.70 -32.95
CA ILE A 127 4.67 -4.80 -32.61
C ILE A 127 5.97 -5.51 -32.99
N PRO A 128 6.81 -4.95 -33.88
CA PRO A 128 8.05 -5.61 -34.30
C PRO A 128 9.01 -5.81 -33.12
N GLU A 129 9.91 -6.77 -33.23
CA GLU A 129 10.93 -7.02 -32.21
C GLU A 129 11.78 -5.75 -31.97
N GLY A 130 12.07 -5.44 -30.70
CA GLY A 130 12.77 -4.23 -30.29
C GLY A 130 11.87 -3.01 -30.06
N TRP A 131 10.56 -3.08 -30.32
CA TRP A 131 9.64 -1.97 -30.05
C TRP A 131 8.90 -2.15 -28.73
N THR A 132 8.82 -1.08 -27.93
CA THR A 132 8.02 -1.02 -26.69
C THR A 132 7.01 0.11 -26.75
N VAL A 133 5.84 -0.10 -26.16
CA VAL A 133 4.81 0.96 -26.04
C VAL A 133 5.11 1.78 -24.79
N ILE A 134 5.33 3.07 -24.97
CA ILE A 134 5.33 4.08 -23.92
C ILE A 134 4.01 4.84 -24.07
N ASP A 135 3.05 4.61 -23.17
CA ASP A 135 1.75 5.29 -23.26
C ASP A 135 1.95 6.81 -23.03
N GLY A 136 1.69 7.62 -24.05
CA GLY A 136 1.93 9.07 -24.09
C GLY A 136 0.85 9.91 -23.39
N GLY A 137 0.11 9.30 -22.46
CA GLY A 137 -1.00 9.94 -21.75
C GLY A 137 -2.34 9.92 -22.49
N SER A 138 -3.40 10.21 -21.74
CA SER A 138 -4.77 10.27 -22.26
C SER A 138 -5.39 11.63 -21.97
N ASN A 139 -5.87 12.32 -23.01
CA ASN A 139 -6.53 13.63 -22.88
C ASN A 139 -8.00 13.51 -23.30
N LYS A 140 -8.91 14.04 -22.47
CA LYS A 140 -10.33 14.11 -22.80
C LYS A 140 -10.55 15.20 -23.85
N ILE A 141 -11.30 14.90 -24.90
CA ILE A 141 -11.65 15.92 -25.90
C ILE A 141 -12.74 16.82 -25.29
N PRO A 142 -12.55 18.15 -25.27
CA PRO A 142 -13.56 19.06 -24.75
C PRO A 142 -14.90 18.88 -25.46
N ASN A 143 -15.99 18.97 -24.69
CA ASN A 143 -17.37 18.80 -25.15
C ASN A 143 -17.74 17.41 -25.71
N THR A 144 -16.94 16.38 -25.45
CA THR A 144 -17.31 14.99 -25.79
C THR A 144 -17.01 14.04 -24.64
N ASN A 145 -17.55 12.82 -24.71
CA ASN A 145 -17.15 11.71 -23.85
C ASN A 145 -15.96 10.92 -24.42
N ALA A 146 -15.38 11.38 -25.53
CA ALA A 146 -14.25 10.72 -26.17
C ALA A 146 -12.92 11.11 -25.51
N THR A 147 -12.01 10.15 -25.44
CA THR A 147 -10.66 10.33 -24.89
C THR A 147 -9.63 9.97 -25.95
N VAL A 148 -8.69 10.88 -26.22
CA VAL A 148 -7.55 10.60 -27.10
C VAL A 148 -6.49 9.86 -26.29
N ILE A 149 -6.10 8.68 -26.75
CA ILE A 149 -5.01 7.91 -26.18
C ILE A 149 -3.81 8.06 -27.11
N THR A 150 -2.78 8.78 -26.66
CA THR A 150 -1.52 8.88 -27.40
C THR A 150 -0.64 7.70 -27.04
N ARG A 151 -0.09 7.01 -28.03
CA ARG A 151 0.84 5.89 -27.81
C ARG A 151 2.15 6.18 -28.53
N ILE A 152 3.23 6.26 -27.77
CA ILE A 152 4.57 6.42 -28.32
C ILE A 152 5.17 5.01 -28.44
N LEU A 153 5.69 4.66 -29.61
CA LEU A 153 6.45 3.44 -29.78
C LEU A 153 7.93 3.80 -29.71
N MET A 154 8.66 3.19 -28.78
CA MET A 154 10.09 3.38 -28.63
C MET A 154 10.83 2.14 -29.12
N PHE A 155 11.76 2.33 -30.06
CA PHE A 155 12.61 1.26 -30.55
C PHE A 155 13.90 1.20 -29.72
N ASN A 156 14.14 0.05 -29.10
CA ASN A 156 15.38 -0.31 -28.45
C ASN A 156 16.15 -1.25 -29.38
N ALA A 157 17.13 -0.70 -30.11
CA ALA A 157 18.01 -1.50 -30.96
C ALA A 157 18.79 -2.52 -30.10
N ILE A 158 18.71 -3.81 -30.44
CA ILE A 158 19.56 -4.85 -29.85
C ILE A 158 20.99 -4.63 -30.39
N PRO A 159 22.01 -4.38 -29.55
CA PRO A 159 23.37 -4.21 -30.03
C PRO A 159 23.95 -5.57 -30.49
N GLY A 160 23.97 -5.78 -31.81
CA GLY A 160 24.61 -6.90 -32.51
C GLY A 160 23.66 -7.42 -33.60
N GLN A 161 23.90 -7.26 -34.90
CA GLN A 161 25.12 -7.57 -35.62
C GLN A 161 25.30 -6.62 -36.82
N HIS A 162 26.10 -5.56 -36.66
CA HIS A 162 26.85 -5.05 -37.81
C HIS A 162 28.12 -5.89 -37.92
N GLN A 163 28.03 -7.06 -38.57
CA GLN A 163 29.24 -7.61 -39.17
C GLN A 163 29.66 -6.62 -40.26
N ARG A 164 30.68 -5.82 -39.93
CA ARG A 164 31.52 -5.14 -40.92
C ARG A 164 31.88 -6.17 -41.99
N GLN A 165 31.28 -6.07 -43.18
CA GLN A 165 31.85 -6.67 -44.37
C GLN A 165 33.21 -5.99 -44.57
N ARG A 166 34.26 -6.64 -44.06
CA ARG A 166 35.64 -6.33 -44.43
C ARG A 166 35.88 -7.06 -45.74
N ASN A 167 35.88 -6.26 -46.81
CA ASN A 167 36.30 -6.60 -48.16
C ASN A 167 37.73 -7.14 -48.18
#